data_AF-A0A7K3R5A4-F1
#
_entry.id   AF-A0A7K3R5A4-F1
#
_cell.length_a   1.000
_cell.length_b   1.000
_cell.length_c   1.000
_cell.angle_alpha   90.00
_cell.angle_beta   90.00
_cell.angle_gamma   90.00
#
_symmetry.space_group_name_H-M   'P 1'
#
loop_
_entity.id
_entity.type
_entity.pdbx_description
1 polymer ?
#
loop_
_entity_poly.entity_id
_entity_poly.type
_entity_poly.pdbx_seq_one_letter_code
_entity_poly.pdbx_strand_id
1 'polypeptide(L)' 'MDDELWALIEPLLPPWPERSPGPRPVSDRLCLQGILFILHNDMAWQLLPLERGFGSG' A
#
# COMPACT_ATOMS: atom_id res chain seq x y z
N MET A 1 4.60 -0.38 -9.96
CA MET A 1 3.49 0.46 -10.41
C MET A 1 4.09 1.77 -10.84
N ASP A 2 4.03 2.06 -12.13
CA ASP A 2 4.46 3.34 -12.69
C ASP A 2 3.56 4.49 -12.20
N ASP A 3 4.02 5.71 -12.48
CA ASP A 3 3.34 6.93 -12.04
C ASP A 3 2.04 7.20 -12.81
N GLU A 4 1.98 6.79 -14.09
CA GLU A 4 0.80 6.99 -14.94
C GLU A 4 -0.39 6.17 -14.44
N LEU A 5 -0.17 4.89 -14.13
CA LEU A 5 -1.19 4.02 -13.55
C LEU A 5 -1.60 4.51 -12.16
N TRP A 6 -0.65 4.98 -11.35
CA TRP A 6 -0.98 5.55 -10.04
C TRP A 6 -1.87 6.79 -10.16
N ALA A 7 -1.58 7.69 -11.11
CA ALA A 7 -2.38 8.88 -11.36
C ALA A 7 -3.83 8.56 -11.76
N LEU A 8 -4.10 7.37 -12.30
CA LEU A 8 -5.46 6.90 -12.59
C LEU A 8 -6.15 6.29 -11.36
N ILE A 9 -5.39 5.66 -10.46
CA ILE A 9 -5.93 4.94 -9.30
C ILE A 9 -6.16 5.88 -8.12
N GLU A 10 -5.20 6.76 -7.82
CA GLU A 10 -5.22 7.64 -6.64
C GLU A 10 -6.53 8.43 -6.49
N PRO A 11 -7.10 9.03 -7.55
CA PRO A 11 -8.35 9.79 -7.42
C PRO A 11 -9.58 8.95 -7.11
N LEU A 12 -9.50 7.62 -7.26
CA LEU A 12 -10.59 6.69 -6.97
C LEU A 12 -10.62 6.27 -5.50
N LEU A 13 -9.53 6.52 -4.77
CA LEU A 13 -9.45 6.21 -3.35
C LEU A 13 -10.27 7.23 -2.53
N PRO A 14 -10.95 6.78 -1.46
CA PRO A 14 -11.64 7.70 -0.57
C PRO A 14 -10.63 8.64 0.10
N PRO A 15 -11.02 9.90 0.38
CA PRO A 15 -10.16 10.82 1.10
C PRO A 15 -9.88 10.29 2.51
N TRP A 16 -8.65 10.51 2.99
CA TRP A 16 -8.28 10.09 4.33
C TRP A 16 -9.01 10.94 5.37
N PRO A 17 -9.57 10.35 6.46
CA PRO A 17 -10.34 11.12 7.41
C PRO A 17 -9.42 12.11 8.12
N GLU A 18 -10.02 13.24 8.51
CA GLU A 18 -9.32 14.33 9.18
C GLU A 18 -8.71 13.87 10.51
N ARG A 19 -9.37 12.92 11.18
CA ARG A 19 -8.88 12.26 12.40
C ARG A 19 -9.10 10.76 12.32
N SER A 20 -8.05 10.01 12.63
CA SER A 20 -8.08 8.56 12.82
C SER A 20 -7.37 8.23 14.14
N PRO A 21 -7.86 7.24 14.91
CA PRO A 21 -7.05 6.67 15.99
C PRO A 21 -5.82 5.96 15.40
N GLY A 22 -4.69 6.01 16.13
CA GLY A 22 -3.45 5.34 15.76
C GLY A 22 -2.50 6.16 14.86
N PRO A 23 -1.34 5.58 14.51
CA PRO A 23 -0.36 6.22 13.64
C PRO A 23 -0.90 6.36 12.21
N ARG A 24 -0.33 7.31 11.45
CA ARG A 24 -0.60 7.39 10.01
C ARG A 24 -0.14 6.08 9.35
N PRO A 25 -0.95 5.47 8.47
CA PRO A 25 -0.52 4.31 7.71
C PRO A 25 0.60 4.69 6.72
N VAL A 26 1.26 3.68 6.17
CA VAL A 26 2.10 3.84 4.98
C VAL A 26 1.27 4.43 3.82
N SER A 27 1.93 4.99 2.80
CA SER A 27 1.20 5.56 1.67
C SER A 27 0.34 4.50 0.97
N ASP A 28 -0.84 4.90 0.48
CA ASP A 28 -1.77 3.99 -0.21
C ASP A 28 -1.11 3.33 -1.42
N ARG A 29 -0.22 4.06 -2.10
CA ARG A 29 0.63 3.55 -3.18
C ARG A 29 1.47 2.36 -2.74
N LEU A 30 2.18 2.48 -1.63
CA LEU A 30 3.00 1.40 -1.10
C LEU A 30 2.15 0.23 -0.62
N CYS A 31 1.02 0.51 0.03
CA CYS A 31 0.06 -0.51 0.46
C CYS A 31 -0.43 -1.35 -0.74
N LEU A 32 -0.88 -0.68 -1.81
CA LEU A 32 -1.33 -1.33 -3.03
C LEU A 32 -0.22 -2.16 -3.69
N GLN A 33 1.01 -1.63 -3.74
CA GLN A 33 2.16 -2.39 -4.25
C GLN A 33 2.43 -3.66 -3.43
N GLY A 34 2.29 -3.60 -2.11
CA GLY A 34 2.39 -4.77 -1.23
C GLY A 34 1.32 -5.82 -1.50
N ILE A 35 0.06 -5.39 -1.65
CA ILE A 35 -1.06 -6.28 -2.00
C ILE A 35 -0.79 -6.99 -3.35
N LEU A 36 -0.43 -6.23 -4.38
CA LEU A 36 -0.13 -6.80 -5.69
C LEU A 36 1.06 -7.77 -5.64
N PHE A 37 2.08 -7.46 -4.84
CA PHE A 37 3.22 -8.34 -4.65
C PHE A 37 2.82 -9.68 -4.03
N ILE A 38 2.00 -9.65 -2.98
CA ILE A 38 1.44 -10.86 -2.35
C ILE A 38 0.68 -11.71 -3.36
N LEU A 39 -0.26 -11.09 -4.09
CA LEU A 39 -1.11 -11.80 -5.04
C LEU A 39 -0.30 -12.39 -6.19
N HIS A 40 0.75 -11.70 -6.64
CA HIS A 40 1.60 -12.19 -7.73
C HIS A 40 2.50 -13.35 -7.32
N ASN A 41 2.95 -13.39 -6.07
CA ASN A 41 3.91 -14.39 -5.58
C ASN A 41 3.26 -15.49 -4.73
N ASP A 42 1.94 -15.46 -4.56
CA ASP A 42 1.16 -16.38 -3.72
C ASP A 42 1.75 -16.56 -2.31
N MET A 43 1.97 -15.44 -1.62
CA MET A 43 2.66 -15.43 -0.33
C MET A 43 1.89 -14.70 0.77
N ALA A 44 2.11 -15.09 2.03
CA ALA A 44 1.50 -14.42 3.17
C ALA A 44 2.11 -13.03 3.43
N TRP A 45 1.32 -12.12 4.00
CA TRP A 45 1.75 -10.76 4.38
C TRP A 45 2.96 -10.75 5.34
N GLN A 46 3.03 -11.73 6.25
CA GLN A 46 4.13 -11.89 7.22
C GLN A 46 5.48 -12.22 6.55
N LEU A 47 5.47 -12.67 5.29
CA LEU A 47 6.68 -13.03 4.55
C LEU A 47 7.19 -11.90 3.66
N LEU A 48 6.55 -10.73 3.67
CA LEU A 48 6.97 -9.59 2.86
C LEU A 48 8.40 -9.15 3.22
N PRO A 49 9.27 -8.89 2.23
CA PRO A 49 10.60 -8.34 2.49
C PRO A 49 10.51 -6.97 3.18
N LEU A 50 11.15 -6.84 4.34
CA LEU A 50 11.17 -5.59 5.11
C LEU A 50 11.85 -4.45 4.36
N GLU A 51 12.83 -4.75 3.49
CA GLU A 51 13.56 -3.71 2.74
C GLU A 51 12.66 -2.96 1.74
N ARG A 52 11.49 -3.51 1.40
CA ARG A 52 10.54 -2.86 0.47
C ARG A 52 9.57 -1.89 1.12
N GLY A 53 9.51 -1.83 2.44
CA GLY A 53 8.68 -0.85 3.16
C GLY A 53 7.17 -0.98 2.92
N PHE A 54 6.69 -2.15 2.49
CA PHE A 54 5.26 -2.41 2.25
C PHE A 54 4.43 -2.51 3.54
N GLY A 55 5.08 -2.83 4.68
CA GLY A 55 4.44 -2.98 5.98
C GLY A 55 4.75 -1.81 6.93
N SER A 56 3.97 -1.68 7.99
CA SER A 56 4.17 -0.70 9.05
C SER A 56 5.26 -1.07 10.08
N GLY A 57 5.89 -2.23 9.94
CA GLY A 57 6.54 -2.90 11.07
C GLY A 57 5.50 -3.53 11.99
#